data_AF-A0A1A7ZMS4-F1
#
_entry.id   AF-A0A1A7ZMS4-F1
#
_cell.length_a   1.000
_cell.length_b   1.000
_cell.length_c   1.000
_cell.angle_alpha   90.00
_cell.angle_beta   90.00
_cell.angle_gamma   90.00
#
_symmetry.space_group_name_H-M   'P 1'
#
loop_
_entity.id
_entity.type
_entity.pdbx_description
1 polymer ?
#
loop_
_entity_poly.entity_id
_entity_poly.type
_entity_poly.pdbx_seq_one_letter_code
_entity_poly.pdbx_strand_id
1 'polypeptide(L)'
;MDEEPERAKRWEGGYERTWEVLKEDESGSLTATVEEILYQSKKRRVIKSHEQVRLGMMRHLYFVIDCSRSMDDQDLKPNRLTSTLKLMETFVDEYFDQNPISQVGIIITKNKRAEKLTELSGNPKKHIDALKKAVDTPCVGEPSLYNALSLALNNLKHMPGHTSREILIILSSLTTCDPANIYELITTLKSLKVRVSVIGLSAEVRVCTVLTRETGGSYHVILDESHFKELLMLHVKPPPASSSSECSLIRMGFPQHTVASLSDQDAKPSFSMSHLDSSSGAGLSLGGYFCPQCHAKYTELPVECKVCGLTLVSAPHLARSFHHLFPLQAFLESPTEKLLKNRFCQACQRELEDKTYCKGERKRSLRGSGKDTLSS
;
A
#
# COMPACT_ATOMS: atom_id res chain seq x y z
N MET A 1 -43.44 -56.04 -25.00
CA MET A 1 -43.75 -54.97 -24.04
C MET A 1 -42.38 -54.52 -23.58
N ASP A 2 -41.81 -53.57 -24.32
CA ASP A 2 -40.45 -53.08 -24.09
C ASP A 2 -40.51 -52.04 -22.96
N GLU A 3 -39.81 -52.31 -21.87
CA GLU A 3 -39.62 -51.36 -20.78
C GLU A 3 -38.60 -50.30 -21.23
N GLU A 4 -39.07 -49.07 -21.43
CA GLU A 4 -38.19 -47.91 -21.63
C GLU A 4 -37.33 -47.70 -20.36
N PRO A 5 -36.01 -47.52 -20.46
CA PRO A 5 -35.19 -47.19 -19.32
C PRO A 5 -35.61 -45.82 -18.78
N GLU A 6 -35.96 -45.75 -17.49
CA GLU A 6 -36.29 -44.50 -16.81
C GLU A 6 -35.18 -43.47 -17.08
N ARG A 7 -35.55 -42.39 -17.77
CA ARG A 7 -34.65 -41.30 -18.10
C ARG A 7 -34.24 -40.60 -16.80
N ALA A 8 -33.12 -41.01 -16.22
CA ALA A 8 -32.49 -40.38 -15.07
C ALA A 8 -32.53 -38.85 -15.25
N LYS A 9 -32.98 -38.14 -14.21
CA LYS A 9 -33.17 -36.69 -14.28
C LYS A 9 -31.81 -36.06 -14.62
N ARG A 10 -31.78 -34.94 -15.37
CA ARG A 10 -30.52 -34.30 -15.83
C ARG A 10 -29.53 -33.91 -14.71
N TRP A 11 -29.93 -33.98 -13.43
CA TRP A 11 -29.04 -33.79 -12.28
C TRP A 11 -28.50 -35.11 -11.68
N GLU A 12 -29.07 -36.26 -12.05
CA GLU A 12 -28.58 -37.62 -11.74
C GLU A 12 -27.61 -38.13 -12.83
N GLY A 13 -27.77 -37.64 -14.07
CA GLY A 13 -26.79 -37.84 -15.14
C GLY A 13 -25.57 -36.97 -14.90
N GLY A 14 -24.53 -37.57 -14.30
CA GLY A 14 -23.15 -37.08 -14.26
C GLY A 14 -23.01 -35.58 -14.00
N TYR A 15 -22.69 -35.22 -12.75
CA TYR A 15 -21.81 -34.09 -12.50
C TYR A 15 -20.62 -34.23 -13.46
N GLU A 16 -20.67 -33.59 -14.64
CA GLU A 16 -19.54 -33.55 -15.57
C GLU A 16 -18.40 -33.03 -14.72
N ARG A 17 -17.48 -33.94 -14.39
CA ARG A 17 -16.51 -33.72 -13.34
C ARG A 17 -15.62 -32.60 -13.86
N THR A 18 -15.87 -31.38 -13.41
CA THR A 18 -15.02 -30.22 -13.71
C THR A 18 -13.55 -30.48 -13.32
N TRP A 19 -13.32 -31.46 -12.45
CA TRP A 19 -12.03 -32.02 -12.06
C TRP A 19 -11.31 -32.83 -13.15
N GLU A 20 -11.98 -33.31 -14.20
CA GLU A 20 -11.34 -34.06 -15.31
C GLU A 20 -10.54 -33.16 -16.26
N VAL A 21 -10.84 -31.84 -16.28
CA VAL A 21 -10.07 -30.84 -17.05
C VAL A 21 -8.79 -30.41 -16.30
N LEU A 22 -8.77 -30.60 -14.98
CA LEU A 22 -7.63 -30.35 -14.11
C LEU A 22 -6.66 -31.53 -14.23
N LYS A 23 -5.68 -31.43 -15.14
CA LYS A 23 -4.59 -32.41 -15.23
C LYS A 23 -3.70 -32.31 -14.01
N GLU A 24 -3.56 -33.43 -13.31
CA GLU A 24 -2.57 -33.62 -12.25
C GLU A 24 -1.16 -33.70 -12.85
N ASP A 25 -0.18 -33.09 -12.17
CA ASP A 25 1.23 -33.24 -12.50
C ASP A 25 1.73 -34.67 -12.17
N GLU A 26 2.94 -35.07 -12.57
CA GLU A 26 3.55 -36.40 -12.28
C GLU A 26 3.60 -36.78 -10.78
N SER A 27 3.36 -35.80 -9.89
CA SER A 27 3.31 -35.96 -8.43
C SER A 27 1.88 -35.97 -7.85
N GLY A 28 0.84 -35.90 -8.69
CA GLY A 28 -0.57 -35.92 -8.26
C GLY A 28 -1.09 -34.60 -7.69
N SER A 29 -0.35 -33.48 -7.85
CA SER A 29 -0.76 -32.16 -7.35
C SER A 29 -1.33 -31.28 -8.48
N LEU A 30 -2.35 -30.48 -8.16
CA LEU A 30 -2.99 -29.50 -9.04
C LEU A 30 -2.47 -28.07 -8.83
N THR A 31 -1.51 -27.88 -7.94
CA THR A 31 -1.05 -26.56 -7.49
C THR A 31 -0.25 -25.81 -8.54
N ALA A 32 0.55 -26.49 -9.36
CA ALA A 32 1.46 -25.83 -10.30
C ALA A 32 0.71 -25.09 -11.42
N THR A 33 -0.35 -25.69 -11.96
CA THR A 33 -1.15 -25.10 -13.04
C THR A 33 -1.88 -23.83 -12.58
N VAL A 34 -2.39 -23.82 -11.35
CA VAL A 34 -3.06 -22.65 -10.76
C VAL A 34 -2.04 -21.54 -10.46
N GLU A 35 -0.87 -21.90 -9.94
CA GLU A 35 0.23 -20.96 -9.71
C GLU A 35 0.72 -20.32 -11.01
N GLU A 36 0.79 -21.05 -12.11
CA GLU A 36 1.19 -20.52 -13.41
C GLU A 36 0.18 -19.48 -13.95
N ILE A 37 -1.13 -19.76 -13.84
CA ILE A 37 -2.19 -18.83 -14.26
C ILE A 37 -2.16 -17.54 -13.42
N LEU A 38 -1.99 -17.68 -12.10
CA LEU A 38 -1.83 -16.55 -11.18
C LEU A 38 -0.57 -15.74 -11.52
N TYR A 39 0.55 -16.43 -11.78
CA TYR A 39 1.81 -15.81 -12.15
C TYR A 39 1.70 -15.01 -13.46
N GLN A 40 1.07 -15.59 -14.50
CA GLN A 40 0.85 -14.90 -15.77
C GLN A 40 -0.06 -13.65 -15.60
N SER A 41 -1.09 -13.75 -14.75
CA SER A 41 -2.00 -12.63 -14.46
C SER A 41 -1.27 -11.51 -13.72
N LYS A 42 -0.47 -11.86 -12.72
CA LYS A 42 0.38 -10.94 -11.96
C LYS A 42 1.38 -10.24 -12.87
N LYS A 43 2.04 -10.99 -13.75
CA LYS A 43 3.00 -10.48 -14.74
C LYS A 43 2.34 -9.48 -15.70
N ARG A 44 1.16 -9.78 -16.24
CA ARG A 44 0.42 -8.85 -17.12
C ARG A 44 0.13 -7.51 -16.42
N ARG A 45 -0.20 -7.53 -15.13
CA ARG A 45 -0.45 -6.31 -14.33
C ARG A 45 0.83 -5.52 -14.09
N VAL A 46 1.93 -6.20 -13.74
CA VAL A 46 3.24 -5.55 -13.54
C VAL A 46 3.72 -4.89 -14.84
N ILE A 47 3.60 -5.54 -15.99
CA ILE A 47 4.02 -4.96 -17.29
C ILE A 47 3.19 -3.72 -17.64
N LYS A 48 1.87 -3.75 -17.41
CA LYS A 48 0.99 -2.59 -17.66
C LYS A 48 1.25 -1.40 -16.73
N SER A 49 1.81 -1.62 -15.55
CA SER A 49 2.02 -0.54 -14.56
C SER A 49 3.30 0.29 -14.79
N HIS A 50 4.07 0.06 -15.86
CA HIS A 50 5.40 0.67 -16.09
C HIS A 50 5.38 1.95 -16.93
N GLU A 51 4.24 2.64 -17.07
CA GLU A 51 4.23 3.94 -17.74
C GLU A 51 4.95 4.99 -16.89
N GLN A 52 5.87 5.73 -17.52
CA GLN A 52 6.67 6.76 -16.86
C GLN A 52 5.82 8.02 -16.65
N VAL A 53 5.09 8.02 -15.54
CA VAL A 53 4.12 9.05 -15.16
C VAL A 53 4.59 9.80 -13.92
N ARG A 54 4.08 11.02 -13.73
CA ARG A 54 4.34 11.78 -12.49
C ARG A 54 3.70 11.05 -11.32
N LEU A 55 4.42 10.90 -10.22
CA LEU A 55 3.97 10.19 -9.02
C LEU A 55 3.84 11.16 -7.83
N GLY A 56 2.83 10.94 -6.98
CA GLY A 56 2.69 11.67 -5.71
C GLY A 56 3.58 11.03 -4.64
N MET A 57 4.80 11.53 -4.45
CA MET A 57 5.75 10.91 -3.51
C MET A 57 5.43 11.17 -2.03
N MET A 58 4.94 12.38 -1.70
CA MET A 58 4.49 12.72 -0.35
C MET A 58 3.02 12.39 -0.23
N ARG A 59 2.71 11.33 0.52
CA ARG A 59 1.35 10.79 0.63
C ARG A 59 0.85 10.90 2.05
N HIS A 60 -0.36 11.42 2.20
CA HIS A 60 -1.14 11.33 3.43
C HIS A 60 -2.27 10.35 3.20
N LEU A 61 -2.11 9.16 3.75
CA LEU A 61 -3.03 8.05 3.56
C LEU A 61 -3.84 7.82 4.84
N TYR A 62 -5.17 7.86 4.72
CA TYR A 62 -6.07 7.40 5.78
C TYR A 62 -6.60 6.01 5.46
N PHE A 63 -6.38 5.08 6.38
CA PHE A 63 -7.09 3.79 6.40
C PHE A 63 -8.42 3.95 7.11
N VAL A 64 -9.48 3.47 6.47
CA VAL A 64 -10.79 3.30 7.10
C VAL A 64 -11.09 1.82 7.16
N ILE A 65 -11.12 1.26 8.36
CA ILE A 65 -11.39 -0.17 8.58
C ILE A 65 -12.81 -0.32 9.10
N ASP A 66 -13.60 -1.11 8.39
CA ASP A 66 -14.92 -1.51 8.84
C ASP A 66 -14.81 -2.49 10.02
N CYS A 67 -15.49 -2.21 11.14
CA CYS A 67 -15.64 -3.08 12.31
C CYS A 67 -17.12 -3.35 12.61
N SER A 68 -17.91 -3.54 11.56
CA SER A 68 -19.31 -3.96 11.60
C SER A 68 -19.48 -5.46 11.87
N ARG A 69 -20.72 -5.90 12.09
CA ARG A 69 -21.07 -7.31 12.31
C ARG A 69 -20.57 -8.25 11.20
N SER A 70 -20.52 -7.78 9.96
CA SER A 70 -20.03 -8.56 8.81
C SER A 70 -18.55 -8.93 8.90
N MET A 71 -17.78 -8.35 9.82
CA MET A 71 -16.39 -8.70 10.03
C MET A 71 -16.16 -9.93 10.92
N ASP A 72 -17.21 -10.42 11.57
CA ASP A 72 -17.17 -11.63 12.39
C ASP A 72 -17.32 -12.91 11.54
N ASP A 73 -17.73 -12.77 10.28
CA ASP A 73 -17.83 -13.88 9.34
C ASP A 73 -16.46 -14.57 9.13
N GLN A 74 -16.50 -15.87 8.89
CA GLN A 74 -15.33 -16.74 8.77
C GLN A 74 -14.89 -17.01 7.32
N ASP A 75 -15.20 -16.10 6.39
CA ASP A 75 -14.75 -16.22 4.99
C ASP A 75 -13.21 -16.22 4.89
N LEU A 76 -12.57 -15.41 5.73
CA LEU A 76 -11.12 -15.41 5.94
C LEU A 76 -10.83 -15.97 7.32
N LYS A 77 -9.80 -16.80 7.43
CA LYS A 77 -9.46 -17.48 8.69
C LYS A 77 -8.61 -16.57 9.60
N PRO A 78 -8.87 -16.50 10.92
CA PRO A 78 -10.02 -17.08 11.65
C PRO A 78 -11.33 -16.28 11.50
N ASN A 79 -11.26 -14.96 11.36
CA ASN A 79 -12.38 -14.10 10.99
C ASN A 79 -11.89 -12.99 10.04
N ARG A 80 -12.81 -12.32 9.34
CA ARG A 80 -12.46 -11.23 8.41
C ARG A 80 -11.68 -10.10 9.11
N LEU A 81 -12.04 -9.74 10.35
CA LEU A 81 -11.33 -8.68 11.10
C LEU A 81 -9.85 -9.03 11.35
N THR A 82 -9.58 -10.19 11.95
CA THR A 82 -8.21 -10.57 12.34
C THR A 82 -7.33 -10.75 11.11
N SER A 83 -7.87 -11.37 10.05
CA SER A 83 -7.15 -11.50 8.78
C SER A 83 -6.82 -10.11 8.19
N THR A 84 -7.80 -9.19 8.18
CA THR A 84 -7.60 -7.81 7.72
C THR A 84 -6.55 -7.08 8.54
N LEU A 85 -6.64 -7.10 9.87
CA LEU A 85 -5.69 -6.41 10.75
C LEU A 85 -4.27 -6.95 10.60
N LYS A 86 -4.10 -8.28 10.49
CA LYS A 86 -2.79 -8.90 10.27
C LYS A 86 -2.17 -8.51 8.91
N LEU A 87 -2.98 -8.45 7.86
CA LEU A 87 -2.56 -7.96 6.56
C LEU A 87 -2.25 -6.45 6.59
N MET A 88 -2.98 -5.68 7.41
CA MET A 88 -2.70 -4.26 7.63
C MET A 88 -1.37 -4.04 8.35
N GLU A 89 -1.03 -4.85 9.36
CA GLU A 89 0.29 -4.78 10.01
C GLU A 89 1.42 -4.96 8.99
N THR A 90 1.32 -6.00 8.16
CA THR A 90 2.29 -6.28 7.10
C THR A 90 2.33 -5.14 6.08
N PHE A 91 1.16 -4.62 5.69
CA PHE A 91 1.07 -3.49 4.77
C PHE A 91 1.74 -2.24 5.36
N VAL A 92 1.55 -1.92 6.64
CA VAL A 92 2.15 -0.73 7.27
C VAL A 92 3.67 -0.80 7.21
N ASP A 93 4.25 -1.97 7.52
CA ASP A 93 5.70 -2.18 7.43
C ASP A 93 6.20 -2.01 5.98
N GLU A 94 5.56 -2.67 5.02
CA GLU A 94 5.94 -2.56 3.60
C GLU A 94 5.71 -1.14 3.04
N TYR A 95 4.67 -0.45 3.50
CA TYR A 95 4.34 0.92 3.10
C TYR A 95 5.41 1.91 3.54
N PHE A 96 5.83 1.86 4.81
CA PHE A 96 6.87 2.75 5.33
C PHE A 96 8.27 2.41 4.83
N ASP A 97 8.53 1.16 4.46
CA ASP A 97 9.79 0.79 3.82
C ASP A 97 9.93 1.40 2.42
N GLN A 98 8.88 1.32 1.60
CA GLN A 98 8.89 1.87 0.23
C GLN A 98 8.67 3.40 0.21
N ASN A 99 7.83 3.92 1.12
CA ASN A 99 7.42 5.32 1.20
C ASN A 99 7.73 5.94 2.58
N PRO A 100 9.01 6.13 2.95
CA PRO A 100 9.37 6.61 4.28
C PRO A 100 8.86 8.02 4.59
N ILE A 101 8.74 8.90 3.59
CA ILE A 101 8.28 10.30 3.78
C ILE A 101 6.76 10.45 3.91
N SER A 102 6.01 9.36 3.71
CA SER A 102 4.57 9.38 3.77
C SER A 102 4.06 9.28 5.21
N GLN A 103 2.81 9.68 5.43
CA GLN A 103 2.15 9.58 6.73
C GLN A 103 0.89 8.72 6.60
N VAL A 104 0.60 7.96 7.65
CA VAL A 104 -0.58 7.09 7.72
C VAL A 104 -1.42 7.46 8.94
N GLY A 105 -2.74 7.46 8.78
CA GLY A 105 -3.71 7.55 9.87
C GLY A 105 -4.72 6.42 9.78
N ILE A 106 -5.21 5.93 10.91
CA ILE A 106 -6.16 4.79 10.96
C ILE A 106 -7.45 5.25 11.63
N ILE A 107 -8.56 4.99 10.94
CA ILE A 107 -9.93 5.25 11.38
C ILE A 107 -10.67 3.91 11.36
N ILE A 108 -11.46 3.66 12.40
CA ILE A 108 -12.34 2.51 12.48
C ILE A 108 -13.79 3.00 12.38
N THR A 109 -14.63 2.29 11.62
CA THR A 109 -16.07 2.49 11.63
C THR A 109 -16.77 1.38 12.38
N LYS A 110 -17.48 1.73 13.44
CA LYS A 110 -18.22 0.80 14.29
C LYS A 110 -19.49 1.46 14.80
N ASN A 111 -20.57 0.69 14.89
CA ASN A 111 -21.85 1.15 15.44
C ASN A 111 -22.33 2.51 14.88
N LYS A 112 -22.25 2.66 13.55
CA LYS A 112 -22.67 3.87 12.78
C LYS A 112 -21.86 5.13 13.08
N ARG A 113 -20.71 4.98 13.75
CA ARG A 113 -19.78 6.06 14.09
C ARG A 113 -18.40 5.77 13.51
N ALA A 114 -17.61 6.82 13.38
CA ALA A 114 -16.21 6.72 13.00
C ALA A 114 -15.33 7.19 14.16
N GLU A 115 -14.35 6.39 14.52
CA GLU A 115 -13.42 6.64 15.61
C GLU A 115 -11.99 6.68 15.04
N LYS A 116 -11.24 7.73 15.37
CA LYS A 116 -9.83 7.84 14.98
C LYS A 116 -9.01 6.97 15.94
N LEU A 117 -8.49 5.84 15.44
CA LEU A 117 -7.63 4.95 16.21
C LEU A 117 -6.23 5.54 16.36
N THR A 118 -5.66 6.00 15.24
CA THR A 118 -4.32 6.59 15.20
C THR A 118 -4.33 7.88 14.40
N GLU A 119 -3.62 8.87 14.92
CA GLU A 119 -3.42 10.14 14.21
C GLU A 119 -2.47 9.97 13.03
N LEU A 120 -2.59 10.89 12.06
CA LEU A 120 -1.73 10.91 10.90
C LEU A 120 -0.27 11.11 11.33
N SER A 121 0.54 10.06 11.19
CA SER A 121 1.92 10.05 11.67
C SER A 121 2.79 9.11 10.85
N GLY A 122 4.09 9.35 10.88
CA GLY A 122 5.10 8.57 10.15
C GLY A 122 5.74 7.42 10.94
N ASN A 123 5.23 7.09 12.14
CA ASN A 123 5.82 6.06 12.98
C ASN A 123 5.08 4.72 12.82
N PRO A 124 5.70 3.69 12.21
CA PRO A 124 5.05 2.40 12.00
C PRO A 124 4.67 1.69 13.31
N LYS A 125 5.52 1.78 14.35
CA LYS A 125 5.29 1.08 15.63
C LYS A 125 3.98 1.50 16.28
N LYS A 126 3.71 2.82 16.30
CA LYS A 126 2.47 3.37 16.86
C LYS A 126 1.23 2.82 16.16
N HIS A 127 1.29 2.66 14.84
CA HIS A 127 0.19 2.10 14.04
C HIS A 127 0.03 0.60 14.27
N ILE A 128 1.13 -0.15 14.31
CA ILE A 128 1.12 -1.60 14.54
C ILE A 128 0.59 -1.92 15.95
N ASP A 129 1.03 -1.18 16.98
CA ASP A 129 0.54 -1.37 18.35
C ASP A 129 -0.96 -1.06 18.46
N ALA A 130 -1.42 -0.03 17.73
CA ALA A 130 -2.84 0.29 17.65
C ALA A 130 -3.65 -0.79 16.93
N LEU A 131 -3.13 -1.37 15.84
CA LEU A 131 -3.76 -2.47 15.11
C LEU A 131 -3.85 -3.74 15.96
N LYS A 132 -2.78 -4.10 16.69
CA LYS A 132 -2.77 -5.22 17.63
C LYS A 132 -3.82 -5.05 18.72
N LYS A 133 -3.95 -3.85 19.26
CA LYS A 133 -5.01 -3.51 20.24
C LYS A 133 -6.42 -3.56 19.61
N ALA A 134 -6.54 -3.27 18.32
CA ALA A 134 -7.82 -3.29 17.63
C ALA A 134 -8.38 -4.71 17.41
N VAL A 135 -7.54 -5.77 17.50
CA VAL A 135 -7.97 -7.17 17.36
C VAL A 135 -9.04 -7.54 18.40
N ASP A 136 -8.91 -7.03 19.63
CA ASP A 136 -9.85 -7.30 20.73
C ASP A 136 -11.15 -6.48 20.64
N THR A 137 -11.30 -5.64 19.60
CA THR A 137 -12.47 -4.76 19.45
C THR A 137 -13.68 -5.56 18.97
N PRO A 138 -14.82 -5.54 19.69
CA PRO A 138 -15.97 -6.32 19.26
C PRO A 138 -16.60 -5.71 18.00
N CYS A 139 -16.83 -6.55 16.98
CA CYS A 139 -17.48 -6.20 15.71
C CYS A 139 -18.99 -5.99 15.92
N VAL A 140 -19.44 -4.75 16.14
CA VAL A 140 -20.85 -4.48 16.47
C VAL A 140 -21.42 -3.33 15.65
N GLY A 141 -22.66 -3.54 15.20
CA GLY A 141 -23.42 -2.57 14.44
C GLY A 141 -23.05 -2.54 12.96
N GLU A 142 -23.33 -1.41 12.34
CA GLU A 142 -23.17 -1.15 10.90
C GLU A 142 -22.09 -0.08 10.68
N PRO A 143 -21.42 -0.05 9.51
CA PRO A 143 -20.44 0.99 9.22
C PRO A 143 -21.12 2.32 8.85
N SER A 144 -20.39 3.42 9.01
CA SER A 144 -20.77 4.73 8.49
C SER A 144 -19.62 5.35 7.70
N LEU A 145 -19.77 5.36 6.38
CA LEU A 145 -18.80 5.97 5.45
C LEU A 145 -18.80 7.49 5.57
N TYR A 146 -19.96 8.13 5.75
CA TYR A 146 -20.06 9.58 5.85
C TYR A 146 -19.25 10.12 7.02
N ASN A 147 -19.37 9.50 8.20
CA ASN A 147 -18.63 9.92 9.38
C ASN A 147 -17.12 9.69 9.22
N ALA A 148 -16.70 8.56 8.64
CA ALA A 148 -15.29 8.27 8.42
C ALA A 148 -14.65 9.22 7.41
N LEU A 149 -15.33 9.44 6.27
CA LEU A 149 -14.88 10.37 5.24
C LEU A 149 -14.84 11.80 5.77
N SER A 150 -15.83 12.23 6.55
CA SER A 150 -15.84 13.57 7.16
C SER A 150 -14.68 13.75 8.15
N LEU A 151 -14.39 12.73 8.98
CA LEU A 151 -13.29 12.75 9.92
C LEU A 151 -11.92 12.81 9.22
N ALA A 152 -11.74 12.02 8.16
CA ALA A 152 -10.54 12.08 7.32
C ALA A 152 -10.42 13.44 6.63
N LEU A 153 -11.50 13.95 6.05
CA LEU A 153 -11.56 15.22 5.35
C LEU A 153 -11.14 16.39 6.23
N ASN A 154 -11.61 16.44 7.48
CA ASN A 154 -11.27 17.52 8.42
C ASN A 154 -9.76 17.62 8.67
N ASN A 155 -9.05 16.48 8.70
CA ASN A 155 -7.59 16.47 8.85
C ASN A 155 -6.87 16.77 7.51
N LEU A 156 -7.36 16.19 6.41
CA LEU A 156 -6.75 16.36 5.08
C LEU A 156 -6.95 17.76 4.48
N LYS A 157 -7.93 18.54 4.96
CA LYS A 157 -8.21 19.90 4.46
C LYS A 157 -7.07 20.88 4.71
N HIS A 158 -6.33 20.68 5.78
CA HIS A 158 -5.21 21.54 6.18
C HIS A 158 -3.87 21.11 5.56
N MET A 159 -3.86 19.98 4.85
CA MET A 159 -2.66 19.50 4.18
C MET A 159 -2.36 20.32 2.92
N PRO A 160 -1.08 20.60 2.63
CA PRO A 160 -0.71 21.44 1.50
C PRO A 160 -1.03 20.77 0.15
N GLY A 161 -1.26 21.57 -0.89
CA GLY A 161 -1.74 21.09 -2.20
C GLY A 161 -0.78 20.20 -2.98
N HIS A 162 0.51 20.16 -2.62
CA HIS A 162 1.54 19.35 -3.26
C HIS A 162 1.58 17.90 -2.76
N THR A 163 0.92 17.60 -1.64
CA THR A 163 0.85 16.23 -1.12
C THR A 163 -0.35 15.50 -1.69
N SER A 164 -0.20 14.20 -1.93
CA SER A 164 -1.35 13.38 -2.30
C SER A 164 -2.18 13.10 -1.05
N ARG A 165 -3.48 13.37 -1.17
CA ARG A 165 -4.47 13.12 -0.13
C ARG A 165 -5.25 11.89 -0.52
N GLU A 166 -5.05 10.81 0.21
CA GLU A 166 -5.54 9.49 -0.14
C GLU A 166 -6.34 8.89 1.02
N ILE A 167 -7.44 8.22 0.70
CA ILE A 167 -8.24 7.44 1.64
C ILE A 167 -8.39 6.03 1.06
N LEU A 168 -8.01 5.02 1.82
CA LEU A 168 -8.19 3.61 1.49
C LEU A 168 -9.19 3.00 2.48
N ILE A 169 -10.35 2.57 1.97
CA ILE A 169 -11.43 2.01 2.77
C ILE A 169 -11.45 0.50 2.59
N ILE A 170 -11.47 -0.24 3.69
CA ILE A 170 -11.69 -1.68 3.69
C ILE A 170 -13.10 -1.91 4.24
N LEU A 171 -14.01 -2.29 3.35
CA LEU A 171 -15.43 -2.42 3.65
C LEU A 171 -15.86 -3.89 3.56
N SER A 172 -16.46 -4.40 4.63
CA SER A 172 -17.04 -5.75 4.65
C SER A 172 -18.54 -5.71 4.43
N SER A 173 -19.22 -4.75 5.06
CA SER A 173 -20.67 -4.66 4.99
C SER A 173 -21.16 -4.25 3.61
N LEU A 174 -22.32 -4.80 3.23
CA LEU A 174 -23.03 -4.45 2.00
C LEU A 174 -23.85 -3.16 2.14
N THR A 175 -24.14 -2.77 3.38
CA THR A 175 -24.91 -1.58 3.72
C THR A 175 -24.02 -0.57 4.44
N THR A 176 -24.26 0.71 4.16
CA THR A 176 -23.69 1.84 4.91
C THR A 176 -24.83 2.62 5.55
N CYS A 177 -24.71 2.94 6.82
CA CYS A 177 -25.74 3.62 7.59
C CYS A 177 -25.26 5.02 7.96
N ASP A 178 -25.51 5.96 7.07
CA ASP A 178 -25.01 7.32 7.15
C ASP A 178 -26.10 8.32 7.57
N PRO A 179 -25.75 9.35 8.37
CA PRO A 179 -26.71 10.34 8.85
C PRO A 179 -27.11 11.39 7.79
N ALA A 180 -26.32 11.55 6.73
CA ALA A 180 -26.49 12.59 5.73
C ALA A 180 -26.14 12.08 4.31
N ASN A 181 -26.39 12.92 3.31
CA ASN A 181 -26.21 12.58 1.90
C ASN A 181 -24.72 12.43 1.54
N ILE A 182 -24.31 11.22 1.20
CA ILE A 182 -22.93 10.92 0.81
C ILE A 182 -22.54 11.53 -0.55
N TYR A 183 -23.51 11.78 -1.45
CA TYR A 183 -23.22 12.34 -2.77
C TYR A 183 -22.70 13.79 -2.70
N GLU A 184 -23.22 14.59 -1.77
CA GLU A 184 -22.69 15.94 -1.50
C GLU A 184 -21.25 15.86 -0.97
N LEU A 185 -20.97 14.89 -0.09
CA LEU A 185 -19.62 14.66 0.40
C LEU A 185 -18.66 14.22 -0.73
N ILE A 186 -19.12 13.40 -1.67
CA ILE A 186 -18.35 13.00 -2.86
C ILE A 186 -17.97 14.24 -3.68
N THR A 187 -18.91 15.17 -3.92
CA THR A 187 -18.60 16.41 -4.65
C THR A 187 -17.60 17.28 -3.89
N THR A 188 -17.71 17.32 -2.56
CA THR A 188 -16.77 18.02 -1.68
C THR A 188 -15.36 17.40 -1.75
N LEU A 189 -15.24 16.07 -1.68
CA LEU A 189 -13.98 15.34 -1.81
C LEU A 189 -13.31 15.59 -3.15
N LYS A 190 -14.10 15.62 -4.23
CA LYS A 190 -13.64 15.94 -5.58
C LYS A 190 -13.09 17.37 -5.68
N SER A 191 -13.80 18.35 -5.10
CA SER A 191 -13.34 19.75 -5.07
C SER A 191 -12.01 19.92 -4.31
N LEU A 192 -11.83 19.14 -3.26
CA LEU A 192 -10.62 19.10 -2.44
C LEU A 192 -9.54 18.16 -2.99
N LYS A 193 -9.72 17.58 -4.19
CA LYS A 193 -8.77 16.66 -4.83
C LYS A 193 -8.31 15.52 -3.91
N VAL A 194 -9.23 14.96 -3.12
CA VAL A 194 -8.97 13.79 -2.27
C VAL A 194 -9.30 12.53 -3.08
N ARG A 195 -8.34 11.63 -3.19
CA ARG A 195 -8.51 10.34 -3.89
C ARG A 195 -9.01 9.29 -2.91
N VAL A 196 -10.14 8.66 -3.19
CA VAL A 196 -10.71 7.60 -2.35
C VAL A 196 -10.71 6.28 -3.11
N SER A 197 -10.04 5.27 -2.55
CA SER A 197 -10.04 3.89 -3.06
C SER A 197 -10.71 2.97 -2.04
N VAL A 198 -11.37 1.92 -2.52
CA VAL A 198 -12.11 1.00 -1.64
C VAL A 198 -11.79 -0.44 -2.04
N ILE A 199 -11.55 -1.26 -1.03
CA ILE A 199 -11.44 -2.71 -1.15
C ILE A 199 -12.65 -3.31 -0.44
N GLY A 200 -13.53 -3.94 -1.20
CA GLY A 200 -14.69 -4.69 -0.69
C GLY A 200 -14.32 -6.15 -0.41
N LEU A 201 -14.73 -6.70 0.73
CA LEU A 201 -14.44 -8.10 1.08
C LEU A 201 -15.25 -9.13 0.29
N SER A 202 -16.55 -8.90 0.08
CA SER A 202 -17.42 -9.92 -0.52
C SER A 202 -18.10 -9.46 -1.80
N ALA A 203 -18.62 -8.23 -1.83
CA ALA A 203 -19.37 -7.75 -2.98
C ALA A 203 -19.07 -6.30 -3.34
N GLU A 204 -19.57 -5.92 -4.51
CA GLU A 204 -19.53 -4.54 -4.99
C GLU A 204 -20.73 -3.74 -4.48
N VAL A 205 -20.45 -2.62 -3.81
CA VAL A 205 -21.47 -1.67 -3.36
C VAL A 205 -21.51 -0.49 -4.32
N ARG A 206 -22.67 -0.25 -4.94
CA ARG A 206 -22.84 0.79 -5.97
C ARG A 206 -22.39 2.18 -5.54
N VAL A 207 -22.67 2.56 -4.29
CA VAL A 207 -22.27 3.86 -3.74
C VAL A 207 -20.74 3.99 -3.71
N CYS A 208 -20.02 2.93 -3.31
CA CYS A 208 -18.56 2.90 -3.31
C CYS A 208 -17.97 2.93 -4.73
N THR A 209 -18.62 2.28 -5.70
CA THR A 209 -18.24 2.36 -7.12
C THR A 209 -18.33 3.80 -7.64
N VAL A 210 -19.41 4.52 -7.30
CA VAL A 210 -19.56 5.93 -7.69
C VAL A 210 -18.53 6.81 -6.99
N LEU A 211 -18.33 6.62 -5.68
CA LEU A 211 -17.32 7.35 -4.88
C LEU A 211 -15.91 7.22 -5.46
N THR A 212 -15.46 6.01 -5.76
CA THR A 212 -14.13 5.75 -6.33
C THR A 212 -13.98 6.32 -7.73
N ARG A 213 -15.00 6.16 -8.59
CA ARG A 213 -15.01 6.72 -9.95
C ARG A 213 -14.95 8.25 -9.98
N GLU A 214 -15.72 8.92 -9.11
CA GLU A 214 -15.76 10.38 -9.05
C GLU A 214 -14.49 11.00 -8.46
N THR A 215 -13.85 10.30 -7.51
CA THR A 215 -12.60 10.76 -6.86
C THR A 215 -11.32 10.30 -7.57
N GLY A 216 -11.43 9.47 -8.61
CA GLY A 216 -10.30 8.94 -9.37
C GLY A 216 -9.48 7.86 -8.63
N GLY A 217 -10.11 7.18 -7.67
CA GLY A 217 -9.55 6.00 -7.02
C GLY A 217 -9.93 4.69 -7.71
N SER A 218 -9.64 3.57 -7.04
CA SER A 218 -9.95 2.22 -7.53
C SER A 218 -10.89 1.48 -6.58
N TYR A 219 -11.80 0.70 -7.15
CA TYR A 219 -12.66 -0.23 -6.42
C TYR A 219 -12.26 -1.67 -6.78
N HIS A 220 -11.92 -2.47 -5.78
CA HIS A 220 -11.58 -3.87 -5.96
C HIS A 220 -12.36 -4.74 -4.97
N VAL A 221 -12.73 -5.94 -5.41
CA VAL A 221 -13.37 -6.95 -4.55
C VAL A 221 -12.37 -8.08 -4.30
N ILE A 222 -12.27 -8.49 -3.05
CA ILE A 222 -11.40 -9.60 -2.63
C ILE A 222 -11.99 -10.91 -3.11
N LEU A 223 -11.10 -11.86 -3.43
CA LEU A 223 -11.47 -13.24 -3.78
C LEU A 223 -10.93 -14.16 -2.69
N ASP A 224 -9.61 -14.13 -2.53
CA ASP A 224 -8.87 -14.92 -1.54
C ASP A 224 -7.93 -14.02 -0.73
N GLU A 225 -7.36 -14.56 0.36
CA GLU A 225 -6.36 -13.89 1.19
C GLU A 225 -5.13 -13.43 0.37
N SER A 226 -4.68 -14.26 -0.58
CA SER A 226 -3.58 -13.93 -1.49
C SER A 226 -3.91 -12.74 -2.38
N HIS A 227 -5.12 -12.73 -2.96
CA HIS A 227 -5.61 -11.62 -3.76
C HIS A 227 -5.73 -10.34 -2.93
N PHE A 228 -6.20 -10.45 -1.68
CA PHE A 228 -6.26 -9.30 -0.77
C PHE A 228 -4.88 -8.71 -0.50
N LYS A 229 -3.89 -9.54 -0.19
CA LYS A 229 -2.50 -9.10 -0.03
C LYS A 229 -2.00 -8.38 -1.28
N GLU A 230 -2.29 -8.90 -2.48
CA GLU A 230 -1.90 -8.25 -3.73
C GLU A 230 -2.57 -6.89 -3.96
N LEU A 231 -3.86 -6.75 -3.64
CA LEU A 231 -4.57 -5.48 -3.72
C LEU A 231 -3.96 -4.44 -2.77
N LEU A 232 -3.57 -4.84 -1.57
CA LEU A 232 -2.86 -3.98 -0.64
C LEU A 232 -1.50 -3.55 -1.20
N MET A 233 -0.73 -4.48 -1.77
CA MET A 233 0.56 -4.15 -2.39
C MET A 233 0.45 -3.26 -3.62
N LEU A 234 -0.68 -3.26 -4.32
CA LEU A 234 -0.95 -2.28 -5.38
C LEU A 234 -1.02 -0.86 -4.81
N HIS A 235 -1.62 -0.68 -3.63
CA HIS A 235 -1.74 0.60 -2.96
C HIS A 235 -0.47 1.05 -2.22
N VAL A 236 0.52 0.17 -2.01
CA VAL A 236 1.85 0.55 -1.54
C VAL A 236 2.55 1.44 -2.56
N LYS A 237 2.39 1.15 -3.86
CA LYS A 237 2.99 1.98 -4.91
C LYS A 237 2.29 3.34 -4.99
N PRO A 238 3.03 4.46 -5.08
CA PRO A 238 2.44 5.77 -5.28
C PRO A 238 1.55 5.77 -6.53
N PRO A 239 0.29 6.25 -6.43
CA PRO A 239 -0.53 6.41 -7.60
C PRO A 239 0.01 7.51 -8.53
N PRO A 240 -0.32 7.45 -9.83
CA PRO A 240 -0.05 8.55 -10.74
C PRO A 240 -0.73 9.83 -10.25
N ALA A 241 0.03 10.91 -10.17
CA ALA A 241 -0.48 12.21 -9.83
C ALA A 241 -1.38 12.73 -10.96
N SER A 242 -2.51 13.32 -10.58
CA SER A 242 -3.36 14.02 -11.54
C SER A 242 -2.61 15.22 -12.14
N SER A 243 -2.91 15.59 -13.39
CA SER A 243 -2.34 16.79 -14.02
C SER A 243 -2.63 18.08 -13.24
N SER A 244 -3.68 18.06 -12.40
CA SER A 244 -4.11 19.18 -11.57
C SER A 244 -3.36 19.33 -10.24
N SER A 245 -2.48 18.40 -9.91
CA SER A 245 -1.72 18.42 -8.65
C SER A 245 -0.60 19.46 -8.71
N GLU A 246 -0.44 20.24 -7.64
CA GLU A 246 0.57 21.30 -7.58
C GLU A 246 1.97 20.71 -7.43
N CYS A 247 2.93 21.24 -8.20
CA CYS A 247 4.34 20.88 -8.07
C CYS A 247 5.08 22.05 -7.41
N SER A 248 5.18 22.02 -6.08
CA SER A 248 5.93 23.03 -5.32
C SER A 248 7.28 22.48 -4.85
N LEU A 249 8.31 23.33 -4.85
CA LEU A 249 9.58 23.02 -4.23
C LEU A 249 9.47 23.19 -2.70
N ILE A 250 9.78 22.12 -1.96
CA ILE A 250 9.66 22.09 -0.50
C ILE A 250 11.05 22.16 0.11
N ARG A 251 11.19 22.93 1.20
CA ARG A 251 12.42 22.93 2.00
C ARG A 251 12.46 21.67 2.86
N MET A 252 13.52 20.87 2.73
CA MET A 252 13.76 19.69 3.56
C MET A 252 14.98 19.92 4.45
N GLY A 253 14.92 19.40 5.68
CA GLY A 253 16.05 19.37 6.61
C GLY A 253 16.73 18.01 6.59
N PHE A 254 18.06 18.00 6.42
CA PHE A 254 18.90 16.82 6.57
C PHE A 254 19.64 16.89 7.90
N PRO A 255 19.05 16.37 8.99
CA PRO A 255 19.69 16.40 10.29
C PRO A 255 20.88 15.44 10.33
N GLN A 256 21.95 15.85 10.99
CA GLN A 256 23.07 14.96 11.30
C GLN A 256 22.75 14.14 12.56
N HIS A 257 23.19 12.88 12.57
CA HIS A 257 23.07 12.04 13.75
C HIS A 257 24.26 12.32 14.67
N THR A 258 24.00 12.89 15.85
CA THR A 258 25.03 13.10 16.85
C THR A 258 24.88 12.03 17.93
N VAL A 259 25.91 11.18 18.03
CA VAL A 259 26.08 10.25 19.15
C VAL A 259 26.83 11.00 20.25
N ALA A 260 26.20 11.14 21.42
CA ALA A 260 26.89 11.57 22.63
C ALA A 260 27.17 10.32 23.46
N SER A 261 28.44 10.02 23.72
CA SER A 261 28.85 8.94 24.61
C SER A 261 28.89 9.45 26.05
N LEU A 262 28.60 8.59 27.03
CA LEU A 262 28.74 8.91 28.47
C LEU A 262 30.19 9.28 28.86
N SER A 263 31.17 8.98 28.00
CA SER A 263 32.58 9.33 28.17
C SER A 263 32.92 10.78 27.81
N ASP A 264 32.02 11.49 27.12
CA ASP A 264 32.25 12.88 26.72
C ASP A 264 31.81 13.83 27.82
N GLN A 265 32.69 14.77 28.22
CA GLN A 265 32.40 15.74 29.28
C GLN A 265 31.20 16.67 28.97
N ASP A 266 30.78 16.73 27.69
CA ASP A 266 29.65 17.54 27.21
C ASP A 266 28.36 16.72 26.91
N ALA A 267 28.29 15.46 27.32
CA ALA A 267 27.11 14.60 27.10
C ALA A 267 25.92 15.06 27.96
N LYS A 268 25.17 16.06 27.48
CA LYS A 268 23.96 16.56 28.13
C LYS A 268 22.75 15.70 27.74
N PRO A 269 22.15 14.94 28.68
CA PRO A 269 20.89 14.26 28.40
C PRO A 269 19.83 15.31 28.03
N SER A 270 19.14 15.07 26.93
CA SER A 270 18.15 16.01 26.39
C SER A 270 16.90 15.25 25.99
N PHE A 271 15.75 15.87 26.27
CA PHE A 271 14.46 15.34 25.85
C PHE A 271 14.33 15.42 24.34
N SER A 272 13.77 14.37 23.76
CA SER A 272 13.42 14.36 22.35
C SER A 272 12.01 14.92 22.15
N MET A 273 11.85 15.75 21.13
CA MET A 273 10.57 16.37 20.80
C MET A 273 9.63 15.42 20.06
N SER A 274 10.12 14.24 19.64
CA SER A 274 9.35 13.18 18.98
C SER A 274 8.33 12.48 19.90
N HIS A 275 8.54 12.50 21.22
CA HIS A 275 7.69 11.80 22.18
C HIS A 275 6.79 12.73 23.03
N LEU A 276 6.71 14.02 22.70
CA LEU A 276 5.82 14.95 23.45
C LEU A 276 4.34 14.59 23.31
N ASP A 277 3.93 14.07 22.14
CA ASP A 277 2.53 13.72 21.83
C ASP A 277 2.19 12.25 22.13
N SER A 278 3.18 11.43 22.53
CA SER A 278 2.96 10.03 22.86
C SER A 278 2.72 9.88 24.36
N SER A 279 1.63 9.21 24.73
CA SER A 279 1.31 8.85 26.12
C SER A 279 2.36 7.95 26.79
N SER A 280 3.30 7.42 26.01
CA SER A 280 4.54 6.81 26.49
C SER A 280 5.57 7.91 26.74
N GLY A 281 5.84 8.18 28.01
CA GLY A 281 6.55 9.36 28.53
C GLY A 281 7.84 9.76 27.80
N ALA A 282 8.20 11.04 27.94
CA ALA A 282 9.36 11.66 27.31
C ALA A 282 10.66 10.89 27.64
N GLY A 283 11.12 10.08 26.68
CA GLY A 283 12.36 9.34 26.80
C GLY A 283 13.56 10.27 26.81
N LEU A 284 14.35 10.22 27.88
CA LEU A 284 15.68 10.84 27.92
C LEU A 284 16.60 10.03 27.01
N SER A 285 17.18 10.68 25.99
CA SER A 285 18.22 10.08 25.17
C SER A 285 19.49 10.91 25.24
N LEU A 286 20.64 10.27 25.06
CA LEU A 286 21.94 10.95 24.98
C LEU A 286 22.20 11.42 23.55
N GLY A 287 22.04 10.54 22.56
CA GLY A 287 22.14 10.86 21.13
C GLY A 287 20.80 11.14 20.46
N GLY A 288 20.86 11.75 19.28
CA GLY A 288 19.70 11.99 18.43
C GLY A 288 20.02 12.77 17.16
N TYR A 289 18.97 13.05 16.39
CA TYR A 289 19.00 13.88 15.20
C TYR A 289 18.66 15.33 15.57
N PHE A 290 19.48 16.26 15.10
CA PHE A 290 19.29 17.69 15.39
C PHE A 290 18.75 18.42 14.17
N CYS A 291 17.63 19.13 14.35
CA CYS A 291 17.06 19.96 13.29
C CYS A 291 18.06 21.05 12.87
N PRO A 292 18.35 21.22 11.57
CA PRO A 292 19.32 22.22 11.12
C PRO A 292 18.84 23.68 11.29
N GLN A 293 17.54 23.91 11.52
CA GLN A 293 16.97 25.26 11.62
C GLN A 293 16.76 25.72 13.07
N CYS A 294 16.24 24.84 13.93
CA CYS A 294 15.91 25.18 15.32
C CYS A 294 16.74 24.41 16.36
N HIS A 295 17.63 23.51 15.92
CA HIS A 295 18.43 22.63 16.79
C HIS A 295 17.63 21.76 17.76
N ALA A 296 16.32 21.59 17.54
CA ALA A 296 15.50 20.66 18.29
C ALA A 296 15.95 19.21 18.05
N LYS A 297 15.93 18.41 19.11
CA LYS A 297 16.36 17.01 19.11
C LYS A 297 15.20 16.05 18.81
N TYR A 298 15.44 15.10 17.92
CA TYR A 298 14.53 14.01 17.56
C TYR A 298 15.23 12.65 17.69
N THR A 299 14.50 11.64 18.17
CA THR A 299 15.02 10.26 18.29
C THR A 299 14.86 9.46 16.99
N GLU A 300 13.77 9.72 16.27
CA GLU A 300 13.40 8.96 15.07
C GLU A 300 13.23 9.91 13.87
N LEU A 301 13.46 9.36 12.68
CA LEU A 301 13.26 10.01 11.38
C LEU A 301 12.51 9.03 10.46
N PRO A 302 11.75 9.53 9.48
CA PRO A 302 11.49 10.93 9.15
C PRO A 302 10.34 11.54 9.98
N VAL A 303 10.48 12.80 10.37
CA VAL A 303 9.51 13.49 11.23
C VAL A 303 9.41 14.96 10.82
N GLU A 304 8.22 15.55 10.92
CA GLU A 304 8.04 16.99 10.80
C GLU A 304 8.44 17.70 12.10
N CYS A 305 9.31 18.69 12.00
CA CYS A 305 9.78 19.40 13.18
C CYS A 305 8.67 20.23 13.82
N LYS A 306 8.23 19.84 15.01
CA LYS A 306 7.18 20.53 15.80
C LYS A 306 7.49 21.99 16.15
N VAL A 307 8.77 22.40 16.10
CA VAL A 307 9.18 23.79 16.44
C VAL A 307 9.18 24.70 15.20
N CYS A 308 9.71 24.24 14.07
CA CYS A 308 9.88 25.08 12.87
C CYS A 308 9.06 24.65 11.65
N GLY A 309 8.34 23.52 11.72
CA GLY A 309 7.55 22.96 10.61
C GLY A 309 8.39 22.32 9.49
N LEU A 310 9.71 22.27 9.61
CA LEU A 310 10.58 21.70 8.58
C LEU A 310 10.50 20.17 8.59
N THR A 311 10.27 19.55 7.42
CA THR A 311 10.31 18.10 7.27
C THR A 311 11.75 17.59 7.38
N LEU A 312 12.02 16.77 8.39
CA LEU A 312 13.34 16.17 8.64
C LEU A 312 13.41 14.79 8.00
N VAL A 313 14.36 14.61 7.08
CA VAL A 313 14.51 13.39 6.29
C VAL A 313 16.00 13.02 6.20
N SER A 314 16.31 11.73 6.15
CA SER A 314 17.67 11.25 5.88
C SER A 314 17.85 10.96 4.39
N ALA A 315 19.07 11.09 3.86
CA ALA A 315 19.34 10.76 2.45
C ALA A 315 18.92 9.32 2.08
N PRO A 316 19.12 8.28 2.93
CA PRO A 316 18.61 6.94 2.66
C PRO A 316 17.09 6.85 2.49
N HIS A 317 16.31 7.70 3.17
CA HIS A 317 14.84 7.68 3.05
C HIS A 317 14.41 8.14 1.65
N LEU A 318 15.02 9.20 1.12
CA LEU A 318 14.77 9.63 -0.26
C LEU A 318 15.29 8.59 -1.25
N ALA A 319 16.44 7.98 -0.96
CA ALA A 319 17.03 6.95 -1.82
C ALA A 319 16.11 5.74 -1.99
N ARG A 320 15.44 5.31 -0.92
CA ARG A 320 14.45 4.24 -1.00
C ARG A 320 13.35 4.58 -1.97
N SER A 321 12.80 5.79 -1.99
CA SER A 321 11.72 6.14 -2.93
C SER A 321 12.18 6.35 -4.39
N PHE A 322 13.47 6.35 -4.70
CA PHE A 322 13.95 6.51 -6.09
C PHE A 322 13.56 5.36 -7.01
N HIS A 323 13.30 4.16 -6.49
CA HIS A 323 12.90 3.02 -7.34
C HIS A 323 11.55 3.26 -8.05
N HIS A 324 10.70 4.13 -7.50
CA HIS A 324 9.46 4.56 -8.14
C HIS A 324 9.70 5.54 -9.29
N LEU A 325 10.72 6.39 -9.19
CA LEU A 325 11.05 7.40 -10.20
C LEU A 325 11.78 6.79 -11.41
N PHE A 326 12.58 5.75 -11.17
CA PHE A 326 13.31 5.03 -12.20
C PHE A 326 12.90 3.56 -12.20
N PRO A 327 11.72 3.23 -12.76
CA PRO A 327 11.26 1.85 -12.81
C PRO A 327 12.20 1.00 -13.67
N LEU A 328 12.42 -0.24 -13.23
CA LEU A 328 13.24 -1.20 -13.96
C LEU A 328 12.52 -1.65 -15.23
N GLN A 329 13.29 -1.92 -16.29
CA GLN A 329 12.70 -2.46 -17.52
C GLN A 329 12.39 -3.95 -17.33
N ALA A 330 11.23 -4.38 -17.84
CA ALA A 330 10.88 -5.80 -17.85
C ALA A 330 11.83 -6.58 -18.76
N PHE A 331 12.17 -7.80 -18.34
CA PHE A 331 12.90 -8.73 -19.20
C PHE A 331 11.99 -9.25 -20.32
N LEU A 332 12.55 -9.40 -21.51
CA LEU A 332 11.86 -9.99 -22.66
C LEU A 332 12.06 -11.51 -22.64
N GLU A 333 10.98 -12.26 -22.50
CA GLU A 333 11.06 -13.72 -22.59
C GLU A 333 11.25 -14.16 -24.03
N SER A 334 12.14 -15.13 -24.21
CA SER A 334 12.41 -15.75 -25.50
C SER A 334 12.59 -17.25 -25.32
N PRO A 335 12.18 -18.07 -26.31
CA PRO A 335 12.38 -19.51 -26.25
C PRO A 335 13.87 -19.84 -26.35
N THR A 336 14.33 -20.80 -25.53
CA THR A 336 15.74 -21.20 -25.41
C THR A 336 16.33 -21.71 -26.72
N GLU A 337 15.49 -22.21 -27.63
CA GLU A 337 15.86 -22.64 -28.99
C GLU A 337 16.57 -21.55 -29.83
N LYS A 338 16.26 -20.27 -29.56
CA LYS A 338 16.88 -19.13 -30.28
C LYS A 338 18.29 -18.79 -29.78
N LEU A 339 18.76 -19.43 -28.70
CA LEU A 339 20.03 -19.11 -28.05
C LEU A 339 21.17 -20.03 -28.54
N LEU A 340 21.84 -19.62 -29.62
CA LEU A 340 22.94 -20.39 -30.22
C LEU A 340 24.30 -20.23 -29.49
N LYS A 341 24.44 -19.22 -28.60
CA LYS A 341 25.69 -18.97 -27.83
C LYS A 341 25.37 -18.49 -26.40
N ASN A 342 26.15 -18.97 -25.43
CA ASN A 342 26.13 -18.66 -23.98
C ASN A 342 24.83 -19.00 -23.23
N ARG A 343 24.63 -20.28 -22.90
CA ARG A 343 23.53 -20.78 -22.05
C ARG A 343 23.68 -20.46 -20.55
N PHE A 344 24.54 -19.52 -20.16
CA PHE A 344 24.77 -19.19 -18.77
C PHE A 344 24.03 -17.92 -18.38
N CYS A 345 23.40 -17.92 -17.20
CA CYS A 345 22.81 -16.73 -16.60
C CYS A 345 23.91 -15.71 -16.25
N GLN A 346 23.75 -14.45 -16.66
CA GLN A 346 24.74 -13.40 -16.40
C GLN A 346 24.94 -13.09 -14.91
N ALA A 347 23.92 -13.31 -14.07
CA ALA A 347 23.95 -12.97 -12.66
C ALA A 347 24.58 -14.08 -11.79
N CYS A 348 24.14 -15.33 -11.99
CA CYS A 348 24.56 -16.47 -11.17
C CYS A 348 25.52 -17.43 -11.89
N GLN A 349 25.80 -17.21 -13.18
CA GLN A 349 26.69 -18.03 -14.02
C GLN A 349 26.30 -19.52 -14.11
N ARG A 350 25.05 -19.86 -13.77
CA ARG A 350 24.51 -21.22 -13.93
C ARG A 350 23.94 -21.44 -15.33
N GLU A 351 23.99 -22.68 -15.79
CA GLU A 351 23.40 -23.07 -17.08
C GLU A 351 21.86 -22.98 -17.02
N LEU A 352 21.25 -22.54 -18.11
CA LEU A 352 19.81 -22.39 -18.27
C LEU A 352 19.21 -23.72 -18.75
N GLU A 353 18.53 -24.43 -17.86
CA GLU A 353 17.85 -25.70 -18.13
C GLU A 353 16.39 -25.50 -18.59
N ASP A 354 15.82 -24.30 -18.39
CA ASP A 354 14.43 -23.99 -18.70
C ASP A 354 14.17 -23.79 -20.21
N LYS A 355 12.93 -24.12 -20.62
CA LYS A 355 12.43 -23.94 -22.01
C LYS A 355 12.36 -22.47 -22.46
N THR A 356 12.36 -21.54 -21.53
CA THR A 356 12.32 -20.09 -21.77
C THR A 356 13.41 -19.38 -20.99
N TYR A 357 13.98 -18.32 -21.56
CA TYR A 357 14.92 -17.45 -20.86
C TYR A 357 14.50 -15.98 -20.96
N CYS A 358 14.84 -15.22 -19.93
CA CYS A 358 14.59 -13.78 -19.84
C CYS A 358 15.80 -12.99 -20.36
N LYS A 359 15.61 -12.20 -21.42
CA LYS A 359 16.63 -11.34 -22.02
C LYS A 359 16.44 -9.89 -21.58
N GLY A 360 17.48 -9.30 -20.98
CA GLY A 360 17.49 -7.88 -20.65
C GLY A 360 17.92 -7.06 -21.87
N GLU A 361 17.17 -6.03 -22.21
CA GLU A 361 17.65 -5.03 -23.17
C GLU A 361 18.72 -4.16 -22.49
N ARG A 362 19.96 -4.21 -22.98
CA ARG A 362 20.95 -3.19 -22.61
C ARG A 362 20.63 -1.92 -23.37
N LYS A 363 19.83 -1.03 -22.79
CA LYS A 363 19.87 0.37 -23.24
C LYS A 363 21.29 0.89 -23.01
N ARG A 364 21.98 1.26 -24.09
CA ARG A 364 23.21 2.06 -23.98
C ARG A 364 22.83 3.27 -23.15
N SER A 365 23.42 3.39 -21.96
CA SER A 365 23.41 4.62 -21.18
C SER A 365 23.66 5.77 -22.14
N LEU A 366 22.74 6.74 -22.18
CA LEU A 366 23.02 8.08 -22.67
C LEU A 366 24.12 8.66 -21.77
N ARG A 367 25.38 8.24 -22.00
CA ARG A 367 26.51 9.08 -21.66
C ARG A 367 26.32 10.33 -22.51
N GLY A 368 26.05 11.44 -21.82
CA GLY A 368 25.92 12.75 -22.45
C GLY A 368 27.03 12.95 -23.48
N SER A 369 26.61 13.22 -24.71
CA SER A 369 27.45 13.82 -25.73
C SER A 369 27.78 15.26 -25.32
N GLY A 370 28.63 15.39 -24.31
CA GLY A 370 29.42 16.60 -24.04
C GLY A 370 30.77 16.41 -24.71
N LYS A 371 30.80 16.50 -26.05
CA LYS A 371 32.04 16.68 -26.79
C LYS A 371 32.46 18.14 -26.66
N ASP A 372 33.66 18.34 -26.15
CA ASP A 372 34.68 19.24 -26.69
C ASP A 372 34.22 20.63 -27.13
N THR A 373 34.46 21.64 -26.29
CA THR A 373 34.95 22.97 -26.71
C THR A 373 35.41 23.71 -25.47
N LEU A 374 36.71 23.66 -25.17
CA LEU A 374 37.47 24.70 -24.47
C LEU A 374 38.96 24.35 -24.56
N SER A 375 39.54 24.67 -25.70
CA SER A 375 40.97 24.89 -25.88
C SER A 375 41.14 26.13 -26.76
N SER A 376 41.33 27.27 -26.12
CA SER A 376 42.06 28.47 -26.59
C SER A 376 42.13 29.42 -25.40
#